data_AF-A0A928MHN7-F1
#
_entry.id   AF-A0A928MHN7-F1
#
_cell.length_a   1.000
_cell.length_b   1.000
_cell.length_c   1.000
_cell.angle_alpha   90.00
_cell.angle_beta   90.00
_cell.angle_gamma   90.00
#
_symmetry.space_group_name_H-M   'P 1'
#
loop_
_entity.id
_entity.type
_entity.pdbx_description
1 polymer ?
#
loop_
_entity_poly.entity_id
_entity_poly.type
_entity_poly.pdbx_seq_one_letter_code
_entity_poly.pdbx_strand_id
1 'polypeptide(L)'
;MKKTISSVISFAATGIAIGIPITLACMLLIGGFHPAIMEFLVWTVASALFGVLSGLLSKWGDKLGLPAHLSLHCLGCLTIAISACLINGYASDPLDLIVSILPVFVIIYAVVYTCCYLAMKKEAKQVNEALQDK
;
A
#
# COMPACT_ATOMS: atom_id res chain seq x y z
N MET A 1 -24.60 3.44 -14.24
CA MET A 1 -23.32 4.18 -14.27
C MET A 1 -22.31 3.67 -13.24
N LYS A 2 -22.59 3.72 -11.92
CA LYS A 2 -21.66 3.21 -10.87
C LYS A 2 -21.22 1.74 -11.04
N LYS A 3 -22.15 0.83 -11.39
CA LYS A 3 -21.84 -0.60 -11.62
C LYS A 3 -20.91 -0.83 -12.82
N THR A 4 -21.10 -0.06 -13.90
CA THR A 4 -20.28 -0.18 -15.12
C THR A 4 -18.84 0.28 -14.88
N ILE A 5 -18.65 1.42 -14.18
CA ILE A 5 -17.32 1.94 -13.83
C ILE A 5 -16.58 0.96 -12.90
N SER A 6 -17.28 0.42 -11.91
CA SER A 6 -16.71 -0.60 -11.01
C SER A 6 -16.23 -1.85 -11.75
N SER A 7 -16.97 -2.28 -12.77
CA SER A 7 -16.60 -3.44 -13.59
C SER A 7 -15.38 -3.14 -14.47
N VAL A 8 -15.31 -1.97 -15.09
CA VAL A 8 -14.15 -1.54 -15.90
C VAL A 8 -12.88 -1.48 -15.05
N ILE A 9 -12.95 -0.89 -13.85
CA ILE A 9 -11.80 -0.82 -12.94
C ILE A 9 -11.33 -2.22 -12.53
N SER A 10 -12.27 -3.13 -12.26
CA SER A 10 -11.94 -4.52 -11.91
C SER A 10 -11.23 -5.26 -13.06
N PHE A 11 -11.71 -5.10 -14.30
CA PHE A 11 -11.05 -5.68 -15.47
C PHE A 11 -9.67 -5.07 -15.73
N ALA A 12 -9.52 -3.75 -15.58
CA ALA A 12 -8.23 -3.09 -15.68
C ALA A 12 -7.25 -3.59 -14.62
N ALA A 13 -7.69 -3.72 -13.36
CA ALA A 13 -6.88 -4.26 -12.28
C ALA A 13 -6.45 -5.72 -12.56
N THR A 14 -7.35 -6.54 -13.10
CA THR A 14 -7.05 -7.92 -13.50
C THR A 14 -6.01 -7.95 -14.63
N GLY A 15 -6.18 -7.11 -15.65
CA GLY A 15 -5.22 -6.97 -16.75
C GLY A 15 -3.83 -6.53 -16.26
N ILE A 16 -3.77 -5.57 -15.33
CA ILE A 16 -2.52 -5.13 -14.70
C ILE A 16 -1.90 -6.26 -13.89
N ALA A 17 -2.69 -7.00 -13.10
CA ALA A 17 -2.20 -8.11 -12.29
C ALA A 17 -1.58 -9.25 -13.13
N ILE A 18 -2.09 -9.51 -14.33
CA ILE A 18 -1.54 -10.49 -15.27
C ILE A 18 -0.37 -9.90 -16.07
N GLY A 19 -0.49 -8.63 -16.49
CA GLY A 19 0.49 -7.96 -17.33
C GLY A 19 1.81 -7.69 -16.61
N ILE A 20 1.77 -7.29 -15.33
CA ILE A 20 2.97 -6.99 -14.53
C ILE A 20 3.97 -8.17 -14.50
N PRO A 21 3.58 -9.40 -14.12
CA PRO A 21 4.48 -10.56 -14.15
C PRO A 21 5.11 -10.81 -15.52
N ILE A 22 4.32 -10.66 -16.59
CA ILE A 22 4.80 -10.85 -17.96
C ILE A 22 5.82 -9.77 -18.32
N THR A 23 5.52 -8.50 -18.03
CA THR A 23 6.44 -7.38 -18.25
C THR A 23 7.73 -7.56 -17.47
N LEU A 24 7.67 -7.95 -16.19
CA LEU A 24 8.86 -8.23 -15.38
C LEU A 24 9.70 -9.38 -15.95
N ALA A 25 9.05 -10.47 -16.40
CA ALA A 25 9.74 -11.58 -17.03
C ALA A 25 10.43 -11.15 -18.34
N CYS A 26 9.76 -10.37 -19.19
CA CYS A 26 10.36 -9.82 -20.41
C CYS A 26 11.53 -8.87 -20.10
N MET A 27 11.39 -8.00 -19.10
CA MET A 27 12.46 -7.09 -18.69
C MET A 27 13.70 -7.86 -18.21
N LEU A 28 13.52 -8.91 -17.41
CA LEU A 28 14.63 -9.77 -16.96
C LEU A 28 15.27 -10.56 -18.10
N LEU A 29 14.45 -11.17 -18.97
CA LEU A 29 14.93 -12.04 -20.05
C LEU A 29 15.61 -11.28 -21.20
N ILE A 30 15.11 -10.07 -21.51
CA ILE A 30 15.60 -9.27 -22.64
C ILE A 30 16.57 -8.18 -22.19
N GLY A 31 16.21 -7.45 -21.12
CA GLY A 31 16.99 -6.32 -20.61
C GLY A 31 18.09 -6.71 -19.62
N GLY A 32 18.09 -7.95 -19.12
CA GLY A 32 19.08 -8.45 -18.18
C GLY A 32 19.04 -7.76 -16.81
N PHE A 33 20.16 -7.84 -16.07
CA PHE A 33 20.29 -7.32 -14.71
C PHE A 33 20.74 -5.85 -14.67
N HIS A 34 20.28 -5.02 -15.61
CA HIS A 34 20.58 -3.58 -15.58
C HIS A 34 20.04 -2.94 -14.28
N PRO A 35 20.79 -2.04 -13.60
CA PRO A 35 20.38 -1.48 -12.30
C PRO A 35 18.97 -0.89 -12.29
N ALA A 36 18.61 -0.12 -13.33
CA ALA A 36 17.26 0.45 -13.46
C ALA A 36 16.15 -0.61 -13.59
N ILE A 37 16.43 -1.75 -14.21
CA ILE A 37 15.47 -2.87 -14.34
C ILE A 37 15.29 -3.55 -12.99
N MET A 38 16.40 -3.77 -12.26
CA MET A 38 16.36 -4.34 -10.91
C MET A 38 15.60 -3.44 -9.95
N GLU A 39 15.86 -2.13 -9.99
CA GLU A 39 15.15 -1.14 -9.21
C GLU A 39 13.64 -1.18 -9.47
N PHE A 40 13.23 -1.15 -10.74
CA PHE A 40 11.82 -1.26 -11.12
C PHE A 40 11.18 -2.57 -10.65
N LEU A 41 11.90 -3.68 -10.78
CA LEU A 41 11.42 -5.00 -10.36
C LEU A 41 11.21 -5.07 -8.84
N VAL A 42 12.20 -4.63 -8.07
CA VAL A 42 12.15 -4.64 -6.60
C VAL A 42 10.99 -3.79 -6.10
N TRP A 43 10.81 -2.59 -6.64
CA TRP A 43 9.69 -1.72 -6.25
C TRP A 43 8.33 -2.21 -6.71
N THR A 44 8.26 -2.93 -7.84
CA THR A 44 7.03 -3.58 -8.30
C THR A 44 6.63 -4.72 -7.35
N VAL A 45 7.59 -5.54 -6.92
CA VAL A 45 7.36 -6.60 -5.93
C VAL A 45 6.97 -6.00 -4.57
N ALA A 46 7.67 -4.95 -4.11
CA ALA A 46 7.32 -4.23 -2.88
C ALA A 46 5.87 -3.69 -2.93
N SER A 47 5.45 -3.15 -4.07
CA SER A 47 4.09 -2.66 -4.28
C SER A 47 3.03 -3.77 -4.16
N ALA A 48 3.31 -4.95 -4.72
CA ALA A 48 2.44 -6.11 -4.55
C ALA A 48 2.37 -6.55 -3.08
N LEU A 49 3.51 -6.56 -2.37
CA LEU A 49 3.57 -6.89 -0.94
C LEU A 49 2.81 -5.89 -0.08
N PHE A 50 2.84 -4.59 -0.39
CA PHE A 50 1.99 -3.60 0.28
C PHE A 50 0.51 -3.96 0.13
N GLY A 51 0.06 -4.30 -1.07
CA GLY A 51 -1.33 -4.70 -1.32
C GLY A 51 -1.72 -5.98 -0.55
N VAL A 52 -0.84 -6.98 -0.51
CA VAL A 52 -1.04 -8.21 0.28
C VAL A 52 -1.14 -7.88 1.76
N LEU A 53 -0.24 -7.03 2.29
CA LEU A 53 -0.27 -6.59 3.68
C LEU A 53 -1.59 -5.88 4.02
N SER A 54 -2.04 -4.94 3.17
CA SER A 54 -3.32 -4.26 3.35
C SER A 54 -4.49 -5.25 3.37
N GLY A 55 -4.49 -6.22 2.45
CA GLY A 55 -5.52 -7.26 2.38
C GLY A 55 -5.50 -8.25 3.54
N LEU A 56 -4.32 -8.52 4.12
CA LEU A 56 -4.21 -9.34 5.32
C LEU A 56 -4.72 -8.60 6.55
N LEU A 57 -4.29 -7.34 6.74
CA LEU A 57 -4.69 -6.54 7.89
C LEU A 57 -6.17 -6.15 7.84
N SER A 58 -6.77 -5.99 6.66
CA SER A 58 -8.21 -5.68 6.54
C SER A 58 -9.10 -6.76 7.15
N LYS A 59 -8.68 -8.04 7.12
CA LYS A 59 -9.39 -9.14 7.79
C LYS A 59 -9.41 -9.02 9.32
N TRP A 60 -8.55 -8.17 9.88
CA TRP A 60 -8.41 -7.91 11.31
C TRP A 60 -8.99 -6.54 11.69
N GLY A 61 -9.52 -5.79 10.72
CA GLY A 61 -10.01 -4.41 10.89
C GLY A 61 -11.11 -4.30 11.94
N ASP A 62 -12.03 -5.25 12.02
CA ASP A 62 -13.13 -5.21 13.00
C ASP A 62 -12.67 -5.52 14.44
N LYS A 63 -11.49 -6.10 14.60
CA LYS A 63 -10.93 -6.49 15.91
C LYS A 63 -9.99 -5.44 16.49
N LEU A 64 -9.48 -4.53 15.65
CA LEU A 64 -8.47 -3.56 16.02
C LEU A 64 -9.01 -2.14 15.81
N GLY A 65 -8.86 -1.28 16.82
CA GLY A 65 -9.15 0.15 16.64
C GLY A 65 -8.26 0.77 15.56
N LEU A 66 -8.74 1.85 14.94
CA LEU A 66 -8.04 2.56 13.85
C LEU A 66 -6.54 2.83 14.14
N PRO A 67 -6.13 3.31 15.34
CA PRO A 67 -4.72 3.55 15.63
C PRO A 67 -3.85 2.29 15.59
N ALA A 68 -4.38 1.17 16.11
CA ALA A 68 -3.65 -0.10 16.17
C ALA A 68 -3.50 -0.70 14.77
N HIS A 69 -4.58 -0.69 13.98
CA HIS A 69 -4.55 -1.14 12.59
C HIS A 69 -3.55 -0.33 11.76
N LEU A 70 -3.60 0.99 11.89
CA LEU A 70 -2.73 1.88 11.13
C LEU A 70 -1.26 1.74 11.53
N SER A 71 -0.96 1.52 12.81
CA SER A 71 0.40 1.29 13.30
C SER A 71 0.99 -0.01 12.75
N LEU A 72 0.23 -1.10 12.75
CA LEU A 72 0.68 -2.38 12.17
C LEU A 72 0.91 -2.26 10.66
N HIS A 73 0.00 -1.58 9.96
CA HIS A 73 0.16 -1.32 8.53
C HIS A 73 1.41 -0.48 8.25
N CYS A 74 1.66 0.56 9.05
CA CYS A 74 2.86 1.39 8.98
C CYS A 74 4.14 0.57 9.14
N LEU A 75 4.21 -0.24 10.21
CA LEU A 75 5.39 -1.07 10.49
C LEU A 75 5.65 -2.09 9.37
N GLY A 76 4.61 -2.73 8.86
CA GLY A 76 4.74 -3.69 7.76
C GLY A 76 5.21 -3.02 6.47
N CYS A 77 4.61 -1.88 6.08
CA CYS A 77 5.04 -1.13 4.91
C CYS A 77 6.46 -0.58 5.07
N LEU A 78 6.84 -0.13 6.26
CA LEU A 78 8.19 0.36 6.54
C LEU A 78 9.21 -0.77 6.38
N THR A 79 8.91 -1.96 6.88
CA THR A 79 9.76 -3.15 6.73
C THR A 79 9.96 -3.52 5.26
N ILE A 80 8.89 -3.51 4.47
CA ILE A 80 8.94 -3.80 3.03
C ILE A 80 9.77 -2.72 2.29
N ALA A 81 9.58 -1.44 2.63
CA ALA A 81 10.32 -0.34 2.01
C ALA A 81 11.83 -0.39 2.34
N ILE A 82 12.20 -0.63 3.61
CA ILE A 82 13.61 -0.79 4.01
C ILE A 82 14.23 -1.97 3.27
N SER A 83 13.51 -3.09 3.18
CA SER A 83 13.99 -4.28 2.45
C SER A 83 14.24 -3.96 0.97
N ALA A 84 13.34 -3.22 0.32
CA ALA A 84 13.49 -2.79 -1.07
C ALA A 84 14.72 -1.87 -1.25
N CYS A 85 14.93 -0.91 -0.34
CA CYS A 85 16.09 -0.02 -0.37
C CYS A 85 17.42 -0.77 -0.16
N LEU A 86 17.45 -1.76 0.72
CA LEU A 86 18.63 -2.59 0.96
C LEU A 86 18.96 -3.47 -0.27
N ILE A 87 17.95 -4.09 -0.90
CA ILE A 87 18.14 -4.90 -2.11
C ILE A 87 18.69 -4.05 -3.26
N ASN A 88 18.24 -2.80 -3.40
CA ASN A 88 18.73 -1.87 -4.41
C ASN A 88 20.05 -1.18 -4.04
N GLY A 89 20.60 -1.42 -2.85
CA GLY A 89 21.87 -0.85 -2.41
C GLY A 89 21.84 0.66 -2.17
N TYR A 90 20.68 1.24 -1.84
CA TYR A 90 20.56 2.70 -1.63
C TYR A 90 21.26 3.21 -0.38
N ALA A 91 21.63 2.33 0.55
CA ALA A 91 22.44 2.68 1.71
C ALA A 91 23.29 1.50 2.16
N SER A 92 24.38 1.82 2.84
CA SER A 92 25.30 0.84 3.43
C SER A 92 24.88 0.42 4.84
N ASP A 93 24.16 1.30 5.57
CA ASP A 93 23.64 1.06 6.92
C ASP A 93 22.10 1.10 6.93
N PRO A 94 21.41 0.07 7.44
CA PRO A 94 19.97 0.09 7.66
C PRO A 94 19.46 1.25 8.51
N LEU A 95 20.26 1.77 9.45
CA LEU A 95 19.87 2.89 10.31
C LEU A 95 19.75 4.20 9.53
N ASP A 96 20.64 4.43 8.56
CA ASP A 96 20.58 5.61 7.68
C ASP A 96 19.29 5.62 6.84
N LEU A 97 18.84 4.44 6.41
CA LEU A 97 17.56 4.28 5.72
C LEU A 97 16.39 4.60 6.63
N ILE A 98 16.40 4.13 7.87
CA ILE A 98 15.33 4.40 8.83
C ILE A 98 15.21 5.90 9.07
N VAL A 99 16.31 6.60 9.34
CA VAL A 99 16.29 8.05 9.58
C VAL A 99 15.78 8.82 8.36
N SER A 100 16.09 8.35 7.15
CA SER A 100 15.69 9.00 5.90
C SER A 100 14.22 8.72 5.51
N ILE A 101 13.74 7.50 5.75
CA ILE A 101 12.43 7.02 5.29
C ILE A 101 11.33 7.27 6.33
N LEU A 102 11.66 7.18 7.62
CA LEU A 102 10.69 7.30 8.70
C LEU A 102 9.90 8.62 8.67
N PRO A 103 10.50 9.80 8.43
CA PRO A 103 9.75 11.06 8.36
C PRO A 103 8.70 11.05 7.24
N VAL A 104 9.03 10.47 6.08
CA VAL A 104 8.12 10.34 4.94
C VAL A 104 6.93 9.45 5.32
N PHE A 105 7.21 8.32 5.98
CA PHE A 105 6.17 7.43 6.48
C PHE A 105 5.26 8.09 7.51
N VAL A 106 5.83 8.84 8.47
CA VAL A 106 5.05 9.58 9.46
C VAL A 106 4.09 10.56 8.78
N ILE A 107 4.56 11.31 7.78
CA ILE A 107 3.72 12.27 7.03
C ILE A 107 2.59 11.55 6.29
N ILE A 108 2.92 10.49 5.54
CA ILE A 108 1.91 9.71 4.78
C ILE A 108 0.84 9.16 5.73
N TYR A 109 1.25 8.57 6.86
CA TYR A 109 0.33 7.95 7.79
C TYR A 109 -0.47 8.95 8.62
N ALA A 110 0.07 10.13 8.89
CA ALA A 110 -0.71 11.23 9.47
C ALA A 110 -1.85 11.64 8.52
N VAL A 111 -1.57 11.79 7.22
CA VAL A 111 -2.59 12.10 6.21
C VAL A 111 -3.63 10.99 6.10
N VAL A 112 -3.19 9.73 6.03
CA VAL A 112 -4.10 8.56 5.98
C VAL A 112 -4.99 8.51 7.22
N TYR A 113 -4.42 8.71 8.41
CA TYR A 113 -5.19 8.75 9.66
C TYR A 113 -6.28 9.82 9.62
N THR A 114 -5.93 11.05 9.23
CA THR A 114 -6.89 12.16 9.14
C THR A 114 -8.01 11.85 8.15
N CYS A 115 -7.68 11.32 6.97
CA CYS A 115 -8.68 10.93 5.98
C CYS A 115 -9.64 9.86 6.51
N CYS A 116 -9.11 8.79 7.12
CA CYS A 116 -9.91 7.73 7.72
C CYS A 116 -10.79 8.25 8.86
N TYR A 117 -10.23 9.07 9.75
CA TYR A 117 -10.96 9.65 10.88
C TYR A 117 -12.14 10.52 10.42
N LEU A 118 -11.92 11.39 9.42
CA LEU A 118 -12.97 12.23 8.86
C LEU A 118 -14.05 11.40 8.15
N ALA A 119 -13.67 10.35 7.44
CA ALA A 119 -14.60 9.42 6.81
C ALA A 119 -15.48 8.72 7.84
N MET A 120 -14.89 8.14 8.89
CA MET A 120 -15.62 7.49 9.99
C MET A 120 -16.55 8.47 10.71
N LYS A 121 -16.11 9.71 10.96
CA LYS A 121 -16.95 10.75 11.58
C LYS A 121 -18.16 11.10 10.71
N LYS A 122 -17.98 11.16 9.39
CA LYS A 122 -19.07 11.41 8.44
C LYS A 122 -20.07 10.25 8.42
N GLU A 123 -19.58 9.01 8.40
CA GLU A 123 -20.44 7.82 8.46
C GLU A 123 -21.24 7.75 9.77
N ALA A 124 -20.59 7.99 10.91
CA ALA A 124 -21.26 8.03 12.21
C ALA A 124 -22.38 9.09 12.26
N LYS A 125 -22.15 10.27 11.67
CA LYS A 125 -23.17 11.32 11.58
C LYS A 125 -24.38 10.86 10.76
N GLN A 126 -24.14 10.23 9.61
CA GLN A 126 -25.20 9.72 8.74
C GLN A 126 -26.04 8.62 9.40
N VAL A 127 -25.39 7.70 10.14
CA VAL A 127 -26.09 6.65 10.88
C VAL A 127 -26.96 7.24 11.99
N ASN A 128 -26.45 8.22 12.74
CA ASN A 128 -27.20 8.88 13.80
C ASN A 128 -28.42 9.64 13.27
N GLU A 129 -28.28 10.37 12.15
CA GLU A 129 -29.41 11.04 11.50
C GLU A 129 -30.48 10.03 11.08
N ALA A 130 -30.10 8.89 10.47
CA ALA A 130 -31.04 7.85 10.05
C ALA A 130 -31.76 7.13 11.21
N LEU A 131 -31.20 7.17 12.42
CA LEU A 131 -31.81 6.61 13.62
C LEU A 131 -32.74 7.59 14.34
N GLN A 132 -32.57 8.91 14.13
CA GLN A 132 -33.44 9.95 14.71
C GLN A 132 -34.70 10.19 13.87
N ASP A 133 -34.68 9.87 12.58
CA ASP A 133 -35.85 9.94 11.69
C ASP A 133 -36.82 8.74 11.83
N LYS A 134 -36.61 7.86 12.83
CA LYS A 134 -37.47 6.72 13.17
C LYS A 134 -38.10 6.91 14.54
#